data_AF-A0A1I2QE76-F1
#
_entry.id   AF-A0A1I2QE76-F1
#
_cell.length_a   1.000
_cell.length_b   1.000
_cell.length_c   1.000
_cell.angle_alpha   90.00
_cell.angle_beta   90.00
_cell.angle_gamma   90.00
#
_symmetry.space_group_name_H-M   'P 1'
#
loop_
_entity.id
_entity.type
_entity.pdbx_description
1 polymer ?
#
loop_
_entity_poly.entity_id
_entity_poly.type
_entity_poly.pdbx_seq_one_letter_code
_entity_poly.pdbx_strand_id
1 'polypeptide(L)'
;MCCSEKTAIFDMDGTLFQSETVALPAFRRAFMRLREEGLYRGDPPSDGEIQSVFGMTQEEIWSRLLPEADEGTRKRADRWTLEEELAGLRRGEGRLYPGVAETLRRLKAEGWRLFIASNGLRSYLDGVLETFRLSPLFTGVYGAGDHGTETKEELVRMLMEEHGVTGGFMVGDRKSDVRAGKANGLKVIGCRYPGFTRFGREDELKDADVVVDRFPDILPVLLNRCGDPS
;
A
#
# COMPACT_ATOMS: atom_id res chain seq x y z
N MET A 1 -3.86 26.26 10.38
CA MET A 1 -2.42 25.93 10.49
C MET A 1 -1.91 25.49 9.14
N CYS A 2 -0.89 26.19 8.63
CA CYS A 2 -0.12 25.76 7.47
C CYS A 2 0.65 24.48 7.86
N CYS A 3 0.68 23.45 7.01
CA CYS A 3 1.55 22.29 7.28
C CYS A 3 2.97 22.76 6.97
N SER A 4 3.68 23.26 7.98
CA SER A 4 5.08 23.70 7.85
C SER A 4 6.03 22.53 7.57
N GLU A 5 5.57 21.30 7.79
CA GLU A 5 6.41 20.10 7.72
C GLU A 5 6.29 19.39 6.36
N LYS A 6 7.42 19.32 5.64
CA LYS A 6 7.56 18.59 4.36
C LYS A 6 7.66 17.08 4.59
N THR A 7 6.56 16.49 5.05
CA THR A 7 6.44 15.05 5.28
C THR A 7 5.25 14.49 4.50
N ALA A 8 5.46 13.39 3.79
CA ALA A 8 4.39 12.63 3.16
C ALA A 8 4.54 11.13 3.47
N ILE A 9 3.47 10.52 3.95
CA ILE A 9 3.35 9.10 4.25
C ILE A 9 2.43 8.51 3.18
N PHE A 10 2.89 7.48 2.48
CA PHE A 10 2.18 6.86 1.38
C PHE A 10 1.76 5.44 1.75
N ASP A 11 0.57 5.03 1.32
CA ASP A 11 0.31 3.60 1.13
C ASP A 11 1.09 3.07 -0.10
N MET A 12 1.27 1.75 -0.18
CA MET A 12 1.90 1.09 -1.32
C MET A 12 0.86 0.65 -2.36
N ASP A 13 0.04 -0.33 -1.98
CA ASP A 13 -0.89 -1.02 -2.86
C ASP A 13 -2.08 -0.13 -3.19
N GLY A 14 -2.49 -0.03 -4.45
CA GLY A 14 -3.59 0.86 -4.85
C GLY A 14 -3.21 2.35 -4.91
N THR A 15 -2.06 2.74 -4.34
CA THR A 15 -1.59 4.13 -4.28
C THR A 15 -0.34 4.37 -5.14
N LEU A 16 0.76 3.65 -4.88
CA LEU A 16 2.01 3.74 -5.65
C LEU A 16 2.10 2.62 -6.69
N PHE A 17 1.62 1.43 -6.33
CA PHE A 17 1.80 0.20 -7.08
C PHE A 17 0.44 -0.41 -7.50
N GLN A 18 0.38 -0.91 -8.74
CA GLN A 18 -0.76 -1.68 -9.28
C GLN A 18 -0.62 -3.14 -8.85
N SER A 19 -0.95 -3.42 -7.60
CA SER A 19 -0.70 -4.70 -6.94
C SER A 19 -1.35 -5.88 -7.65
N GLU A 20 -2.49 -5.67 -8.31
CA GLU A 20 -3.18 -6.68 -9.10
C GLU A 20 -2.30 -7.29 -10.21
N THR A 21 -1.33 -6.53 -10.72
CA THR A 21 -0.43 -6.98 -11.80
C THR A 21 0.49 -8.13 -11.37
N VAL A 22 0.75 -8.26 -10.06
CA VAL A 22 1.60 -9.29 -9.48
C VAL A 22 0.80 -10.24 -8.58
N ALA A 23 -0.11 -9.71 -7.76
CA ALA A 23 -0.88 -10.50 -6.81
C ALA A 23 -1.80 -11.50 -7.52
N LEU A 24 -2.57 -11.08 -8.54
CA LEU A 24 -3.49 -11.99 -9.24
C LEU A 24 -2.80 -13.26 -9.77
N PRO A 25 -1.71 -13.17 -10.55
CA PRO A 25 -1.02 -14.37 -11.02
C PRO A 25 -0.30 -15.10 -9.88
N ALA A 26 0.16 -14.42 -8.84
CA ALA A 26 0.81 -15.06 -7.68
C ALA A 26 -0.16 -15.92 -6.86
N PHE A 27 -1.33 -15.38 -6.49
CA PHE A 27 -2.39 -16.13 -5.82
C PHE A 27 -2.78 -17.36 -6.65
N ARG A 28 -3.00 -17.22 -7.96
CA ARG A 28 -3.32 -18.36 -8.84
C ARG A 28 -2.25 -19.45 -8.77
N ARG A 29 -0.96 -19.10 -8.85
CA ARG A 29 0.15 -20.05 -8.75
C ARG A 29 0.24 -20.70 -7.37
N ALA A 30 0.04 -19.95 -6.30
CA ALA A 30 0.00 -20.48 -4.94
C ALA A 30 -1.15 -21.48 -4.74
N PHE A 31 -2.35 -21.17 -5.27
CA PHE A 31 -3.49 -22.08 -5.24
C PHE A 31 -3.28 -23.35 -6.08
N MET A 32 -2.64 -23.24 -7.25
CA MET A 32 -2.24 -24.43 -8.02
C MET A 32 -1.28 -25.32 -7.22
N ARG A 33 -0.28 -24.73 -6.56
CA ARG A 33 0.65 -25.47 -5.70
C ARG A 33 -0.03 -26.13 -4.49
N LEU A 34 -1.01 -25.45 -3.86
CA LEU A 34 -1.83 -26.05 -2.80
C LEU A 34 -2.62 -27.28 -3.29
N ARG A 35 -3.09 -27.26 -4.54
CA ARG A 35 -3.77 -28.42 -5.16
C ARG A 35 -2.82 -29.57 -5.42
N GLU A 36 -1.64 -29.29 -5.98
CA GLU A 36 -0.60 -30.29 -6.25
C GLU A 36 -0.17 -31.02 -4.96
N GLU A 37 -0.09 -30.28 -3.85
CA GLU A 37 0.28 -30.81 -2.53
C GLU A 37 -0.90 -31.44 -1.77
N GLY A 38 -2.09 -31.49 -2.37
CA GLY A 38 -3.29 -32.08 -1.77
C GLY A 38 -3.88 -31.29 -0.59
N LEU A 39 -3.44 -30.04 -0.40
CA LEU A 39 -3.86 -29.13 0.69
C LEU A 39 -5.12 -28.33 0.35
N TYR A 40 -5.48 -28.26 -0.93
CA TYR A 40 -6.69 -27.62 -1.41
C TYR A 40 -7.32 -28.45 -2.54
N ARG A 41 -8.65 -28.61 -2.54
CA ARG A 41 -9.37 -29.41 -3.54
C ARG A 41 -10.30 -28.62 -4.44
N GLY A 42 -10.52 -27.33 -4.13
CA GLY A 42 -11.38 -26.46 -4.95
C GLY A 42 -10.67 -25.92 -6.18
N ASP A 43 -11.38 -25.09 -6.92
CA ASP A 43 -10.80 -24.29 -7.99
C ASP A 43 -10.12 -23.05 -7.41
N PRO A 44 -9.01 -22.56 -8.02
CA PRO A 44 -8.40 -21.30 -7.59
C PRO A 44 -9.43 -20.16 -7.58
N PRO A 45 -9.34 -19.23 -6.63
CA PRO A 45 -10.25 -18.10 -6.55
C PRO A 45 -10.21 -17.29 -7.84
N SER A 46 -11.37 -16.76 -8.24
CA SER A 46 -11.49 -15.83 -9.36
C SER A 46 -10.75 -14.53 -9.09
N ASP A 47 -10.50 -13.73 -10.13
CA ASP A 47 -9.88 -12.41 -9.97
C ASP A 47 -10.72 -11.51 -9.07
N GLY A 48 -12.05 -11.61 -9.18
CA GLY A 48 -12.98 -10.90 -8.33
C GLY A 48 -12.80 -11.23 -6.85
N GLU A 49 -12.56 -12.50 -6.52
CA GLU A 49 -12.34 -12.98 -5.15
C GLU A 49 -10.96 -12.59 -4.61
N ILE A 50 -9.89 -12.82 -5.38
CA ILE A 50 -8.51 -12.45 -4.99
C ILE A 50 -8.43 -10.96 -4.72
N GLN A 51 -8.89 -10.15 -5.65
CA GLN A 51 -8.87 -8.71 -5.46
C GLN A 51 -9.78 -8.26 -4.29
N SER A 52 -10.70 -9.10 -3.78
CA SER A 52 -11.61 -8.72 -2.67
C SER A 52 -10.93 -8.65 -1.34
N VAL A 53 -9.75 -9.24 -1.26
CA VAL A 53 -8.93 -9.25 -0.07
C VAL A 53 -7.82 -8.21 -0.12
N PHE A 54 -7.72 -7.41 -1.18
CA PHE A 54 -6.71 -6.36 -1.27
C PHE A 54 -6.92 -5.29 -0.19
N GLY A 55 -5.83 -4.93 0.48
CA GLY A 55 -5.80 -4.02 1.63
C GLY A 55 -6.28 -4.61 2.96
N MET A 56 -6.77 -5.86 2.99
CA MET A 56 -7.03 -6.59 4.23
C MET A 56 -5.71 -7.04 4.88
N THR A 57 -5.76 -7.41 6.16
CA THR A 57 -4.63 -8.08 6.82
C THR A 57 -4.44 -9.50 6.29
N GLN A 58 -3.28 -10.11 6.52
CA GLN A 58 -3.02 -11.51 6.12
C GLN A 58 -4.00 -12.50 6.75
N GLU A 59 -4.36 -12.28 8.02
CA GLU A 59 -5.32 -13.14 8.71
C GLU A 59 -6.70 -13.07 8.05
N GLU A 60 -7.16 -11.87 7.70
CA GLU A 60 -8.41 -11.63 7.00
C GLU A 60 -8.40 -12.23 5.58
N ILE A 61 -7.29 -12.06 4.83
CA ILE A 61 -7.07 -12.64 3.50
C ILE A 61 -7.33 -14.15 3.53
N TRP A 62 -6.61 -14.87 4.40
CA TRP A 62 -6.65 -16.34 4.39
C TRP A 62 -7.91 -16.89 5.05
N SER A 63 -8.50 -16.19 6.02
CA SER A 63 -9.80 -16.54 6.56
C SER A 63 -10.91 -16.43 5.52
N ARG A 64 -10.77 -15.52 4.54
CA ARG A 64 -11.73 -15.34 3.45
C ARG A 64 -11.50 -16.29 2.27
N LEU A 65 -10.25 -16.50 1.86
CA LEU A 65 -9.94 -17.34 0.68
C LEU A 65 -9.80 -18.82 1.01
N LEU A 66 -9.44 -19.17 2.24
CA LEU A 66 -9.25 -20.56 2.72
C LEU A 66 -9.95 -20.77 4.09
N PRO A 67 -11.28 -20.53 4.18
CA PRO A 67 -12.01 -20.58 5.46
C PRO A 67 -11.93 -21.95 6.14
N GLU A 68 -11.95 -23.03 5.37
CA GLU A 68 -11.93 -24.41 5.89
C GLU A 68 -10.51 -24.96 6.11
N ALA A 69 -9.47 -24.22 5.73
CA ALA A 69 -8.09 -24.69 5.86
C ALA A 69 -7.56 -24.51 7.28
N ASP A 70 -6.73 -25.46 7.72
CA ASP A 70 -5.96 -25.35 8.95
C ASP A 70 -4.89 -24.24 8.88
N GLU A 71 -4.40 -23.83 10.05
CA GLU A 71 -3.40 -22.76 10.17
C GLU A 71 -2.09 -23.06 9.41
N GLY A 72 -1.64 -24.31 9.40
CA GLY A 72 -0.43 -24.72 8.68
C GLY A 72 -0.59 -24.61 7.16
N THR A 73 -1.78 -24.88 6.65
CA THR A 73 -2.14 -24.69 5.24
C THR A 73 -2.22 -23.21 4.90
N ARG A 74 -2.85 -22.36 5.73
CA ARG A 74 -2.87 -20.90 5.53
C ARG A 74 -1.48 -20.29 5.54
N LYS A 75 -0.60 -20.70 6.47
CA LYS A 75 0.81 -20.28 6.52
C LYS A 75 1.60 -20.67 5.28
N ARG A 76 1.33 -21.85 4.69
CA ARG A 76 1.94 -22.26 3.42
C ARG A 76 1.43 -21.42 2.26
N ALA A 77 0.14 -21.17 2.20
CA ALA A 77 -0.48 -20.33 1.18
C ALA A 77 0.10 -18.91 1.20
N ASP A 78 0.25 -18.34 2.40
CA ASP A 78 0.87 -17.04 2.64
C ASP A 78 2.30 -16.97 2.07
N ARG A 79 3.16 -17.88 2.54
CA ARG A 79 4.55 -17.95 2.09
C ARG A 79 4.68 -18.14 0.58
N TRP A 80 3.90 -19.05 0.00
CA TRP A 80 3.97 -19.33 -1.43
C TRP A 80 3.43 -18.19 -2.28
N THR A 81 2.43 -17.46 -1.79
CA THR A 81 1.94 -16.26 -2.47
C THR A 81 3.05 -15.20 -2.49
N LEU A 82 3.68 -14.92 -1.35
CA LEU A 82 4.81 -13.98 -1.28
C LEU A 82 5.98 -14.41 -2.20
N GLU A 83 6.35 -15.70 -2.20
CA GLU A 83 7.38 -16.25 -3.09
C GLU A 83 7.05 -15.93 -4.57
N GLU A 84 5.80 -16.15 -4.96
CA GLU A 84 5.32 -15.94 -6.33
C GLU A 84 5.16 -14.46 -6.69
N GLU A 85 4.82 -13.59 -5.74
CA GLU A 85 4.78 -12.15 -5.92
C GLU A 85 6.18 -11.60 -6.18
N LEU A 86 7.15 -11.97 -5.34
CA LEU A 86 8.55 -11.58 -5.51
C LEU A 86 9.13 -12.16 -6.81
N ALA A 87 8.74 -13.38 -7.19
CA ALA A 87 9.12 -13.95 -8.48
C ALA A 87 8.49 -13.18 -9.65
N GLY A 88 7.24 -12.74 -9.54
CA GLY A 88 6.55 -11.92 -10.53
C GLY A 88 7.21 -10.57 -10.72
N LEU A 89 7.60 -9.91 -9.64
CA LEU A 89 8.39 -8.67 -9.69
C LEU A 89 9.70 -8.87 -10.46
N ARG A 90 10.45 -9.95 -10.18
CA ARG A 90 11.68 -10.29 -10.92
C ARG A 90 11.43 -10.59 -12.41
N ARG A 91 10.25 -11.10 -12.76
CA ARG A 91 9.83 -11.33 -14.16
C ARG A 91 9.34 -10.06 -14.86
N GLY A 92 9.27 -8.92 -14.17
CA GLY A 92 8.78 -7.66 -14.72
C GLY A 92 7.26 -7.59 -14.84
N GLU A 93 6.53 -8.40 -14.06
CA GLU A 93 5.05 -8.40 -14.05
C GLU A 93 4.48 -7.14 -13.38
N GLY A 94 5.23 -6.51 -12.47
CA GLY A 94 4.80 -5.36 -11.70
C GLY A 94 4.70 -4.05 -12.47
N ARG A 95 3.80 -3.16 -12.04
CA ARG A 95 3.65 -1.80 -12.57
C ARG A 95 3.38 -0.77 -11.47
N LEU A 96 4.05 0.37 -11.55
CA LEU A 96 3.66 1.56 -10.80
C LEU A 96 2.51 2.29 -11.50
N TYR A 97 1.74 3.08 -10.74
CA TYR A 97 0.85 4.05 -11.37
C TYR A 97 1.64 5.10 -12.18
N PRO A 98 1.09 5.61 -13.30
CA PRO A 98 1.77 6.59 -14.13
C PRO A 98 2.24 7.82 -13.34
N GLY A 99 3.51 8.18 -13.49
CA GLY A 99 4.11 9.36 -12.86
C GLY A 99 4.56 9.18 -11.40
N VAL A 100 4.37 8.02 -10.78
CA VAL A 100 4.79 7.76 -9.37
C VAL A 100 6.28 8.00 -9.17
N ALA A 101 7.13 7.32 -9.94
CA ALA A 101 8.57 7.39 -9.73
C ALA A 101 9.13 8.80 -9.97
N GLU A 102 8.62 9.54 -10.96
CA GLU A 102 9.01 10.93 -11.23
C GLU A 102 8.56 11.87 -10.11
N THR A 103 7.32 11.72 -9.66
CA THR A 103 6.73 12.54 -8.60
C THR A 103 7.47 12.36 -7.27
N LEU A 104 7.77 11.12 -6.87
CA LEU A 104 8.52 10.84 -5.64
C LEU A 104 9.95 11.40 -5.71
N ARG A 105 10.63 11.28 -6.85
CA ARG A 105 11.98 11.87 -7.04
C ARG A 105 11.95 13.39 -6.94
N ARG A 106 10.93 14.02 -7.53
CA ARG A 106 10.74 15.47 -7.43
C ARG A 106 10.51 15.91 -5.99
N LEU A 107 9.62 15.24 -5.25
CA LEU A 107 9.39 15.53 -3.83
C LEU A 107 10.68 15.37 -3.02
N LYS A 108 11.48 14.31 -3.27
CA LYS A 108 12.77 14.12 -2.59
C LYS A 108 13.74 15.27 -2.89
N ALA A 109 13.84 15.71 -4.15
CA ALA A 109 14.68 16.83 -4.55
C ALA A 109 14.26 18.16 -3.91
N GLU A 110 12.96 18.33 -3.63
CA GLU A 110 12.37 19.47 -2.93
C GLU A 110 12.52 19.39 -1.39
N GLY A 111 13.25 18.38 -0.88
CA GLY A 111 13.55 18.21 0.54
C GLY A 111 12.45 17.55 1.36
N TRP A 112 11.52 16.83 0.73
CA TRP A 112 10.49 16.08 1.46
C TRP A 112 11.05 14.82 2.10
N ARG A 113 10.60 14.54 3.33
CA ARG A 113 10.72 13.21 3.95
C ARG A 113 9.54 12.36 3.49
N LEU A 114 9.86 11.24 2.86
CA LEU A 114 8.87 10.33 2.28
C LEU A 114 8.87 9.06 3.09
N PHE A 115 7.70 8.56 3.44
CA PHE A 115 7.55 7.34 4.21
C PHE A 115 6.53 6.41 3.55
N ILE A 116 6.64 5.11 3.82
CA ILE A 116 5.58 4.14 3.51
C ILE A 116 4.98 3.64 4.81
N ALA A 117 3.66 3.58 4.87
CA ALA A 117 2.89 2.86 5.87
C ALA A 117 1.88 1.97 5.15
N SER A 118 2.03 0.65 5.23
CA SER A 118 1.21 -0.30 4.49
C SER A 118 0.87 -1.54 5.30
N ASN A 119 -0.21 -2.23 4.92
CA ASN A 119 -0.57 -3.53 5.49
C ASN A 119 0.25 -4.69 4.87
N GLY A 120 0.97 -4.43 3.78
CA GLY A 120 1.84 -5.41 3.13
C GLY A 120 3.01 -5.85 4.01
N LEU A 121 3.48 -7.08 3.77
CA LEU A 121 4.71 -7.61 4.39
C LEU A 121 5.93 -6.79 3.96
N ARG A 122 6.87 -6.57 4.87
CA ARG A 122 8.07 -5.80 4.56
C ARG A 122 8.90 -6.38 3.43
N SER A 123 9.05 -7.69 3.39
CA SER A 123 9.72 -8.39 2.29
C SER A 123 9.08 -8.10 0.92
N TYR A 124 7.76 -8.01 0.86
CA TYR A 124 7.02 -7.60 -0.35
C TYR A 124 7.27 -6.12 -0.68
N LEU A 125 7.13 -5.23 0.31
CA LEU A 125 7.36 -3.79 0.12
C LEU A 125 8.78 -3.51 -0.39
N ASP A 126 9.79 -4.13 0.24
CA ASP A 126 11.19 -4.00 -0.17
C ASP A 126 11.39 -4.53 -1.59
N GLY A 127 10.79 -5.68 -1.93
CA GLY A 127 10.84 -6.23 -3.29
C GLY A 127 10.27 -5.29 -4.35
N VAL A 128 9.13 -4.62 -4.08
CA VAL A 128 8.56 -3.60 -4.97
C VAL A 128 9.51 -2.41 -5.10
N LEU A 129 9.98 -1.86 -3.97
CA LEU A 129 10.84 -0.68 -3.94
C LEU A 129 12.17 -0.91 -4.67
N GLU A 130 12.79 -2.07 -4.50
CA GLU A 130 14.02 -2.45 -5.18
C GLU A 130 13.80 -2.59 -6.69
N THR A 131 12.73 -3.29 -7.09
CA THR A 131 12.38 -3.51 -8.51
C THR A 131 12.25 -2.18 -9.27
N PHE A 132 11.63 -1.17 -8.65
CA PHE A 132 11.43 0.15 -9.26
C PHE A 132 12.48 1.20 -8.89
N ARG A 133 13.53 0.82 -8.14
CA ARG A 133 14.60 1.70 -7.66
C ARG A 133 14.08 2.91 -6.90
N LEU A 134 13.11 2.68 -6.01
CA LEU A 134 12.49 3.70 -5.18
C LEU A 134 13.01 3.69 -3.73
N SER A 135 13.68 2.62 -3.27
CA SER A 135 14.17 2.49 -1.89
C SER A 135 14.94 3.73 -1.38
N PRO A 136 15.87 4.33 -2.15
CA PRO A 136 16.62 5.51 -1.68
C PRO A 136 15.78 6.78 -1.46
N LEU A 137 14.54 6.81 -1.96
CA LEU A 137 13.67 7.97 -1.83
C LEU A 137 13.03 8.03 -0.44
N PHE A 138 12.76 6.88 0.17
CA PHE A 138 12.03 6.76 1.42
C PHE A 138 12.97 6.85 2.63
N THR A 139 12.54 7.64 3.63
CA THR A 139 13.20 7.76 4.93
C THR A 139 12.89 6.57 5.83
N GLY A 140 11.69 6.01 5.71
CA GLY A 140 11.26 4.82 6.46
C GLY A 140 10.15 4.06 5.73
N VAL A 141 10.10 2.75 5.92
CA VAL A 141 9.12 1.83 5.31
C VAL A 141 8.55 0.98 6.43
N TYR A 142 7.24 1.07 6.63
CA TYR A 142 6.54 0.43 7.73
C TYR A 142 5.47 -0.50 7.16
N GLY A 143 5.63 -1.80 7.43
CA GLY A 143 4.62 -2.82 7.21
C GLY A 143 3.95 -3.20 8.53
N ALA A 144 2.62 -3.34 8.53
CA ALA A 144 1.86 -3.70 9.74
C ALA A 144 2.33 -5.01 10.39
N GLY A 145 2.67 -6.01 9.57
CA GLY A 145 3.13 -7.32 10.05
C GLY A 145 4.47 -7.31 10.81
N ASP A 146 5.33 -6.33 10.56
CA ASP A 146 6.66 -6.24 11.17
C ASP A 146 6.63 -5.61 12.58
N HIS A 147 5.70 -4.68 12.79
CA HIS A 147 5.68 -3.83 13.98
C HIS A 147 4.64 -4.31 15.01
N GLY A 148 3.94 -5.41 14.72
CA GLY A 148 2.91 -5.98 15.60
C GLY A 148 1.74 -5.03 15.83
N THR A 149 1.52 -4.08 14.93
CA THR A 149 0.42 -3.11 15.03
C THR A 149 -0.86 -3.72 14.49
N GLU A 150 -1.96 -3.56 15.20
CA GLU A 150 -3.26 -4.10 14.80
C GLU A 150 -3.93 -3.23 13.72
N THR A 151 -3.58 -1.95 13.67
CA THR A 151 -4.22 -0.97 12.78
C THR A 151 -3.23 -0.04 12.08
N LYS A 152 -3.66 0.53 10.96
CA LYS A 152 -2.84 1.50 10.20
C LYS A 152 -2.70 2.83 10.96
N GLU A 153 -3.69 3.17 11.77
CA GLU A 153 -3.68 4.28 12.71
C GLU A 153 -2.49 4.17 13.68
N GLU A 154 -2.25 2.98 14.26
CA GLU A 154 -1.12 2.72 15.15
C GLU A 154 0.22 2.70 14.42
N LEU A 155 0.26 2.11 13.21
CA LEU A 155 1.46 2.07 12.38
C LEU A 155 1.95 3.49 12.03
N VAL A 156 1.02 4.37 11.61
CA VAL A 156 1.34 5.77 11.31
C VAL A 156 1.76 6.52 12.57
N ARG A 157 1.09 6.30 13.70
CA ARG A 157 1.47 6.91 14.99
C ARG A 157 2.89 6.56 15.38
N MET A 158 3.23 5.27 15.35
CA MET A 158 4.56 4.76 15.69
C MET A 158 5.64 5.38 14.79
N LEU A 159 5.41 5.41 13.48
CA LEU A 159 6.29 6.05 12.50
C LEU A 159 6.52 7.53 12.84
N MET A 160 5.44 8.24 13.16
CA MET A 160 5.52 9.66 13.49
C MET A 160 6.31 9.91 14.77
N GLU A 161 6.10 9.10 15.81
CA GLU A 161 6.83 9.16 17.07
C GLU A 161 8.34 8.87 16.87
N GLU A 162 8.68 7.81 16.13
CA GLU A 162 10.07 7.40 15.88
C GLU A 162 10.86 8.45 15.08
N HIS A 163 10.20 9.12 14.13
CA HIS A 163 10.86 10.10 13.25
C HIS A 163 10.62 11.56 13.63
N GLY A 164 9.98 11.82 14.78
CA GLY A 164 9.64 13.17 15.24
C GLY A 164 8.80 13.94 14.24
N VAL A 165 7.86 13.26 13.56
CA VAL A 165 6.93 13.87 12.62
C VAL A 165 5.76 14.45 13.40
N THR A 166 5.50 15.74 13.24
CA THR A 166 4.41 16.44 13.94
C THR A 166 3.26 16.87 13.03
N GLY A 167 3.46 16.77 11.72
CA GLY A 167 2.45 17.02 10.71
C GLY A 167 2.92 16.63 9.32
N GLY A 168 2.01 16.72 8.35
CA GLY A 168 2.27 16.36 6.97
C GLY A 168 1.04 15.81 6.29
N PHE A 169 1.25 14.90 5.35
CA PHE A 169 0.21 14.29 4.54
C PHE A 169 0.22 12.77 4.65
N MET A 170 -0.98 12.18 4.74
CA MET A 170 -1.22 10.78 4.44
C MET A 170 -1.80 10.69 3.02
N VAL A 171 -1.21 9.84 2.18
CA VAL A 171 -1.62 9.65 0.78
C VAL A 171 -1.99 8.18 0.60
N GLY A 172 -3.22 7.90 0.22
CA GLY A 172 -3.74 6.54 0.15
C GLY A 172 -5.04 6.43 -0.64
N ASP A 173 -5.48 5.22 -0.95
CA ASP A 173 -6.70 4.95 -1.74
C ASP A 173 -7.82 4.29 -0.93
N ARG A 174 -7.59 4.00 0.36
CA ARG A 174 -8.54 3.29 1.23
C ARG A 174 -8.98 4.13 2.42
N LYS A 175 -10.13 3.75 2.98
CA LYS A 175 -10.67 4.29 4.24
C LYS A 175 -9.72 4.07 5.41
N SER A 176 -8.93 3.01 5.41
CA SER A 176 -7.85 2.81 6.40
C SER A 176 -6.82 3.93 6.35
N ASP A 177 -6.48 4.44 5.17
CA ASP A 177 -5.53 5.55 5.01
C ASP A 177 -6.15 6.86 5.49
N VAL A 178 -7.41 7.08 5.12
CA VAL A 178 -8.15 8.26 5.57
C VAL A 178 -8.23 8.28 7.10
N ARG A 179 -8.61 7.17 7.72
CA ARG A 179 -8.66 7.06 9.19
C ARG A 179 -7.29 7.23 9.83
N ALA A 180 -6.24 6.58 9.30
CA ALA A 180 -4.88 6.70 9.81
C ALA A 180 -4.37 8.14 9.76
N GLY A 181 -4.61 8.85 8.66
CA GLY A 181 -4.25 10.26 8.54
C GLY A 181 -5.00 11.14 9.52
N LYS A 182 -6.34 11.02 9.59
CA LYS A 182 -7.16 11.84 10.50
C LYS A 182 -6.85 11.58 11.98
N ALA A 183 -6.69 10.32 12.38
CA ALA A 183 -6.37 9.94 13.76
C ALA A 183 -5.03 10.52 14.23
N ASN A 184 -4.08 10.74 13.30
CA ASN A 184 -2.76 11.26 13.58
C ASN A 184 -2.58 12.75 13.20
N GLY A 185 -3.68 13.47 12.96
CA GLY A 185 -3.63 14.91 12.65
C GLY A 185 -3.00 15.27 11.30
N LEU A 186 -2.87 14.31 10.39
CA LEU A 186 -2.36 14.52 9.03
C LEU A 186 -3.48 14.97 8.09
N LYS A 187 -3.10 15.74 7.07
CA LYS A 187 -3.99 15.99 5.93
C LYS A 187 -4.02 14.76 5.04
N VAL A 188 -5.20 14.40 4.55
CA VAL A 188 -5.40 13.19 3.76
C VAL A 188 -5.59 13.55 2.29
N ILE A 189 -4.78 12.92 1.43
CA ILE A 189 -4.98 12.94 -0.01
C ILE A 189 -5.42 11.54 -0.46
N GLY A 190 -6.66 11.45 -0.93
CA GLY A 190 -7.22 10.24 -1.51
C GLY A 190 -6.78 10.05 -2.96
N CYS A 191 -6.30 8.87 -3.32
CA CYS A 191 -5.98 8.50 -4.69
C CYS A 191 -7.13 7.71 -5.32
N ARG A 192 -7.71 8.24 -6.41
CA ARG A 192 -8.79 7.60 -7.18
C ARG A 192 -8.41 7.52 -8.64
N TYR A 193 -7.76 6.45 -9.05
CA TYR A 193 -7.33 6.33 -10.44
C TYR A 193 -8.46 5.84 -11.36
N PRO A 194 -8.91 6.62 -12.35
CA PRO A 194 -9.91 6.17 -13.31
C PRO A 194 -9.45 4.91 -14.04
N GLY A 195 -10.34 3.91 -14.15
CA GLY A 195 -10.02 2.61 -14.75
C GLY A 195 -9.50 1.55 -13.77
N PHE A 196 -9.19 1.93 -12.52
CA PHE A 196 -8.79 1.02 -11.45
C PHE A 196 -9.87 0.99 -10.36
N THR A 197 -11.10 0.64 -10.76
CA THR A 197 -12.38 0.88 -10.06
C THR A 197 -12.56 0.19 -8.70
N ARG A 198 -11.54 -0.51 -8.22
CA ARG A 198 -11.58 -1.26 -6.97
C ARG A 198 -10.91 -0.54 -5.81
N PHE A 199 -9.98 0.36 -6.13
CA PHE A 199 -9.26 1.22 -5.20
C PHE A 199 -9.82 2.63 -5.30
N GLY A 200 -9.77 3.41 -4.21
CA GLY A 200 -10.20 4.81 -4.23
C GLY A 200 -11.68 5.04 -4.53
N ARG A 201 -12.56 4.12 -4.13
CA ARG A 201 -14.02 4.29 -4.32
C ARG A 201 -14.52 5.50 -3.53
N GLU A 202 -15.60 6.11 -4.00
CA GLU A 202 -16.11 7.37 -3.43
C GLU A 202 -16.43 7.26 -1.93
N ASP A 203 -16.92 6.10 -1.49
CA ASP A 203 -17.20 5.80 -0.09
C ASP A 203 -15.94 5.58 0.76
N GLU A 204 -14.86 5.07 0.16
CA GLU A 204 -13.56 4.89 0.82
C GLU A 204 -12.88 6.24 1.09
N LEU A 205 -13.04 7.20 0.18
CA LEU A 205 -12.36 8.50 0.20
C LEU A 205 -13.22 9.67 0.67
N LYS A 206 -14.47 9.43 1.08
CA LYS A 206 -15.45 10.47 1.43
C LYS A 206 -14.95 11.50 2.46
N ASP A 207 -14.07 11.08 3.37
CA ASP A 207 -13.55 11.92 4.45
C ASP A 207 -12.12 12.44 4.18
N ALA A 208 -11.59 12.23 2.96
CA ALA A 208 -10.30 12.78 2.54
C ALA A 208 -10.37 14.31 2.37
N ASP A 209 -9.26 15.02 2.64
CA ASP A 209 -9.22 16.48 2.48
C ASP A 209 -9.14 16.90 1.01
N VAL A 210 -8.49 16.08 0.19
CA VAL A 210 -8.37 16.25 -1.26
C VAL A 210 -8.42 14.87 -1.90
N VAL A 211 -9.04 14.75 -3.08
CA VAL A 211 -8.99 13.54 -3.91
C VAL A 211 -8.32 13.88 -5.23
N VAL A 212 -7.39 13.03 -5.67
CA VAL A 212 -6.67 13.17 -6.95
C VAL A 212 -6.98 12.00 -7.86
N ASP A 213 -7.12 12.28 -9.16
CA ASP A 213 -7.39 11.26 -10.17
C ASP A 213 -6.12 10.73 -10.86
N ARG A 214 -4.98 11.39 -10.64
CA ARG A 214 -3.65 10.95 -11.11
C ARG A 214 -2.62 11.23 -10.03
N PHE A 215 -1.63 10.35 -9.87
CA PHE A 215 -0.64 10.51 -8.80
C PHE A 215 0.15 11.83 -8.88
N PRO A 216 0.56 12.34 -10.06
CA PRO A 216 1.27 13.62 -10.14
C PRO A 216 0.47 14.83 -9.62
N ASP A 217 -0.86 14.72 -9.54
CA ASP A 217 -1.73 15.81 -9.06
C ASP A 217 -1.62 16.03 -7.54
N ILE A 218 -0.86 15.19 -6.81
CA ILE A 218 -0.48 15.50 -5.42
C ILE A 218 0.52 16.67 -5.33
N LEU A 219 1.32 16.93 -6.39
CA LEU A 219 2.38 17.93 -6.35
C LEU A 219 1.85 19.35 -6.07
N PRO A 220 0.81 19.85 -6.76
CA PRO A 220 0.22 21.14 -6.43
C PRO A 220 -0.29 21.20 -4.98
N VAL A 221 -0.86 20.10 -4.46
CA VAL A 221 -1.40 20.05 -3.09
C VAL A 221 -0.29 20.16 -2.04
N LEU A 222 0.81 19.43 -2.25
CA LEU A 222 1.96 19.39 -1.37
C LEU A 222 2.78 20.69 -1.45
N LEU A 223 3.07 21.16 -2.66
CA LEU A 223 3.97 22.29 -2.88
C LEU A 223 3.32 23.66 -2.61
N ASN A 224 2.03 23.84 -2.96
CA ASN A 224 1.35 25.13 -2.74
C ASN A 224 1.00 25.39 -1.27
N ARG A 225 1.20 24.41 -0.38
CA ARG A 225 0.98 24.57 1.07
C ARG A 225 2.27 24.70 1.87
N CYS A 226 3.43 24.59 1.23
CA CYS A 226 4.73 24.88 1.85
C CYS A 226 5.26 26.29 1.50
N GLY A 227 4.54 27.06 0.69
CA GLY A 227 4.85 28.45 0.35
C GLY A 227 3.74 29.39 0.79
N ASP A 228 3.97 30.10 1.90
CA ASP A 228 3.71 31.53 2.11
C ASP A 228 3.57 31.84 3.62
N PRO A 229 4.63 32.32 4.27
CA PRO A 229 4.50 33.45 5.15
C PRO A 229 4.61 34.72 4.29
N SER A 230 3.47 35.36 4.01
CA SER A 230 3.46 36.80 3.71
C SER A 230 4.01 37.58 4.90
#